data_AF-A0A918WEV1-F1
#
_entry.id   AF-A0A918WEV1-F1
#
_cell.length_a   1.000
_cell.length_b   1.000
_cell.length_c   1.000
_cell.angle_alpha   90.00
_cell.angle_beta   90.00
_cell.angle_gamma   90.00
#
_symmetry.space_group_name_H-M   'P 1'
#
loop_
_entity.id
_entity.type
_entity.pdbx_description
1 polymer ?
#
loop_
_entity_poly.entity_id
_entity_poly.type
_entity_poly.pdbx_seq_one_letter_code
_entity_poly.pdbx_strand_id
1 'polypeptide(L)'
;MLYTAASWVVPINNPLNPNSNWFTADADTFVVGSLVGSQLQTASEEGEPPVLRGEEWLEIHFDDSQRADPAISGWDADPDSDNLSNLEEFAFGADPLASDTVCVEVESVEGFLQFRCLRARAVAVLYHGQVSSDLVAWDEGGSFVTLESASPDALVYRDLTPITSANPARFGRVRVELQP
;
A
#
# COMPACT_ATOMS: atom_id res chain seq x y z
N MET A 1 -12.28 4.06 -14.38
CA MET A 1 -12.45 4.88 -13.16
C MET A 1 -12.15 6.32 -13.53
N LEU A 2 -13.12 7.22 -13.39
CA LEU A 2 -12.91 8.65 -13.59
C LEU A 2 -12.60 9.28 -12.22
N TYR A 3 -11.68 10.23 -12.17
CA TYR A 3 -11.39 11.00 -10.97
C TYR A 3 -11.93 12.43 -11.18
N THR A 4 -12.40 13.08 -10.12
CA THR A 4 -12.79 14.50 -10.18
C THR A 4 -12.33 15.24 -8.92
N ALA A 5 -12.08 16.54 -9.04
CA ALA A 5 -11.86 17.43 -7.91
C ALA A 5 -12.77 18.65 -8.02
N ALA A 6 -13.21 19.21 -6.89
CA ALA A 6 -14.02 20.42 -6.91
C ALA A 6 -13.27 21.62 -7.53
N SER A 7 -11.93 21.56 -7.51
CA SER A 7 -11.03 22.54 -8.12
C SER A 7 -10.88 22.39 -9.64
N TRP A 8 -11.32 21.28 -10.24
CA TRP A 8 -11.20 21.02 -11.68
C TRP A 8 -12.35 21.68 -12.43
N VAL A 9 -12.14 22.92 -12.86
CA VAL A 9 -13.13 23.66 -13.64
C VAL A 9 -12.93 23.40 -15.14
N VAL A 10 -13.93 22.83 -15.80
CA VAL A 10 -13.93 22.66 -17.26
C VAL A 10 -13.78 24.04 -17.93
N PRO A 11 -12.75 24.28 -18.76
CA PRO A 11 -12.61 25.52 -19.49
C PRO A 11 -13.79 25.73 -20.43
N ILE A 12 -14.64 26.69 -20.08
CA ILE A 12 -15.85 27.09 -20.84
C ILE A 12 -15.57 27.45 -22.31
N ASN A 13 -14.33 27.78 -22.66
CA ASN A 13 -13.95 28.19 -24.01
C ASN A 13 -13.45 27.06 -24.91
N ASN A 14 -13.15 25.86 -24.38
CA ASN A 14 -12.77 24.70 -25.19
C ASN A 14 -13.02 23.38 -24.46
N PRO A 15 -14.27 22.87 -24.46
CA PRO A 15 -14.63 21.65 -23.74
C PRO A 15 -13.98 20.37 -24.30
N LEU A 16 -13.38 20.43 -25.49
CA LEU A 16 -12.71 19.30 -26.15
C LEU A 16 -11.18 19.30 -25.99
N ASN A 17 -10.62 20.39 -25.47
CA ASN A 17 -9.20 20.44 -25.13
C ASN A 17 -9.02 21.37 -23.91
N PRO A 18 -9.35 20.86 -22.71
CA PRO A 18 -9.04 21.56 -21.49
C PRO A 18 -7.51 21.50 -21.32
N ASN A 19 -6.80 22.57 -21.68
CA ASN A 19 -5.37 22.73 -21.38
C ASN A 19 -5.19 22.90 -19.86
N SER A 20 -5.40 21.83 -19.11
CA SER A 20 -5.35 21.79 -17.67
C SER A 20 -4.56 20.59 -17.22
N ASN A 21 -3.52 20.84 -16.42
CA ASN A 21 -2.77 19.80 -15.75
C ASN A 21 -3.58 19.35 -14.52
N TRP A 22 -4.58 18.50 -14.73
CA TRP A 22 -5.32 17.84 -13.66
C TRP A 22 -4.59 16.55 -13.30
N PHE A 23 -4.04 16.48 -12.10
CA PHE A 23 -3.36 15.29 -11.62
C PHE A 23 -4.32 14.48 -10.77
N THR A 24 -4.35 13.15 -10.93
CA THR A 24 -5.16 12.26 -10.10
C THR A 24 -4.89 12.38 -8.60
N ALA A 25 -3.71 12.89 -8.21
CA ALA A 25 -3.36 13.20 -6.83
C ALA A 25 -4.20 14.34 -6.22
N ASP A 26 -4.79 15.21 -7.05
CA ASP A 26 -5.62 16.34 -6.62
C ASP A 26 -7.12 15.99 -6.59
N ALA A 27 -7.50 14.74 -6.85
CA ALA A 27 -8.89 14.32 -6.94
C ALA A 27 -9.54 14.11 -5.58
N ASP A 28 -10.76 14.64 -5.41
CA ASP A 28 -11.57 14.53 -4.19
C ASP A 28 -12.61 13.40 -4.27
N THR A 29 -13.01 13.00 -5.49
CA THR A 29 -14.02 11.96 -5.72
C THR A 29 -13.64 11.05 -6.88
N PHE A 30 -14.20 9.85 -6.87
CA PHE A 30 -14.12 8.93 -8.00
C PHE A 30 -15.51 8.65 -8.54
N VAL A 31 -15.55 8.38 -9.83
CA VAL A 31 -16.75 8.01 -10.56
C VAL A 31 -16.48 6.64 -11.16
N VAL A 32 -17.25 5.65 -10.70
CA VAL A 32 -17.30 4.35 -11.35
C VAL A 32 -18.28 4.46 -12.51
N GLY A 33 -17.92 3.89 -13.64
CA GLY A 33 -18.79 3.86 -14.80
C GLY A 33 -18.57 2.63 -15.64
N SER A 34 -19.64 2.17 -16.27
CA SER A 34 -19.64 1.08 -17.23
C SER A 34 -20.11 1.59 -18.59
N LEU A 35 -19.53 1.04 -19.66
CA LEU A 35 -20.06 1.22 -21.00
C LEU A 35 -21.27 0.30 -21.17
N VAL A 36 -22.44 0.89 -21.41
CA VAL A 36 -23.64 0.18 -21.83
C VAL A 36 -23.92 0.57 -23.28
N GLY A 37 -23.46 -0.27 -24.22
CA GLY A 37 -23.44 0.08 -25.64
C GLY A 37 -22.48 1.24 -25.91
N SER A 38 -22.98 2.35 -26.46
CA SER A 38 -22.21 3.58 -26.72
C SER A 38 -22.40 4.65 -25.64
N GLN A 39 -23.13 4.35 -24.57
CA GLN A 39 -23.38 5.29 -23.47
C GLN A 39 -22.47 4.96 -22.28
N LEU A 40 -21.81 5.98 -21.76
CA LEU A 40 -21.14 5.91 -20.48
C LEU A 40 -22.18 6.15 -19.39
N GLN A 41 -22.44 5.16 -18.55
CA GLN A 41 -23.20 5.36 -17.32
C GLN A 41 -22.21 5.64 -16.20
N THR A 42 -22.34 6.78 -15.55
CA THR A 42 -21.51 7.19 -14.42
C THR A 42 -22.36 7.38 -13.19
N ALA A 43 -21.89 6.86 -12.05
CA ALA A 43 -22.42 7.19 -10.74
C ALA A 43 -21.33 7.90 -9.93
N SER A 44 -21.64 9.07 -9.39
CA SER A 44 -20.84 9.69 -8.34
C SER A 44 -21.32 9.13 -7.01
N GLU A 45 -20.47 8.39 -6.32
CA GLU A 45 -20.67 8.06 -4.91
C GLU A 45 -20.05 9.21 -4.09
N GLU A 46 -20.84 9.85 -3.22
CA GLU A 46 -20.26 10.62 -2.12
C GLU A 46 -19.90 9.64 -1.00
N GLY A 47 -18.63 9.26 -0.91
CA GLY A 47 -18.16 8.29 0.08
C GLY A 47 -16.66 8.05 0.02
N GLU A 48 -16.11 7.49 1.10
CA GLU A 48 -14.76 6.95 1.11
C GLU A 48 -14.67 5.84 0.05
N PRO A 49 -13.58 5.74 -0.73
CA PRO A 49 -13.43 4.69 -1.75
C PRO A 49 -13.74 3.31 -1.16
N PRO A 50 -14.42 2.42 -1.91
CA PRO A 50 -14.63 1.05 -1.46
C PRO A 50 -13.29 0.44 -1.10
N VAL A 51 -13.19 -0.02 0.14
CA VAL A 51 -12.00 -0.68 0.66
C VAL A 51 -12.02 -2.11 0.17
N LEU A 52 -10.97 -2.53 -0.54
CA LEU A 52 -10.78 -3.92 -0.92
C LEU A 52 -10.67 -4.74 0.35
N ARG A 53 -11.60 -5.66 0.54
CA ARG A 53 -11.60 -6.57 1.70
C ARG A 53 -10.77 -7.80 1.40
N GLY A 54 -10.32 -8.46 2.47
CA GLY A 54 -9.49 -9.65 2.35
C GLY A 54 -10.17 -10.77 1.55
N GLU A 55 -11.48 -10.99 1.72
CA GLU A 55 -12.19 -12.01 0.94
C GLU A 55 -12.22 -11.68 -0.56
N GLU A 56 -12.41 -10.41 -0.91
CA GLU A 56 -12.42 -9.95 -2.30
C GLU A 56 -11.04 -10.11 -2.94
N TRP A 57 -9.98 -9.80 -2.19
CA TRP A 57 -8.60 -10.02 -2.64
C TRP A 57 -8.32 -11.51 -2.89
N LEU A 58 -8.75 -12.40 -1.98
CA LEU A 58 -8.63 -13.85 -2.19
C LEU A 58 -9.37 -14.32 -3.45
N GLU A 59 -10.53 -13.73 -3.74
CA GLU A 59 -11.31 -14.05 -4.95
C GLU A 59 -10.59 -13.64 -6.25
N ILE A 60 -9.82 -12.56 -6.21
CA ILE A 60 -9.09 -12.01 -7.35
C ILE A 60 -7.82 -12.82 -7.65
N HIS A 61 -7.07 -13.23 -6.62
CA HIS A 61 -5.73 -13.79 -6.77
C HIS A 61 -5.68 -15.32 -6.83
N PHE A 62 -6.65 -16.02 -6.22
CA PHE A 62 -6.64 -17.48 -6.12
C PHE A 62 -7.83 -18.11 -6.84
N ASP A 63 -7.62 -19.26 -7.48
CA ASP A 63 -8.70 -20.07 -8.04
C ASP A 63 -9.46 -20.86 -6.95
N ASP A 64 -10.57 -21.51 -7.32
CA ASP A 64 -11.42 -22.27 -6.39
C ASP A 64 -10.67 -23.38 -5.64
N SER A 65 -9.68 -24.02 -6.29
CA SER A 65 -8.91 -25.10 -5.68
C SER A 65 -7.88 -24.57 -4.69
N GLN A 66 -7.24 -23.45 -5.04
CA GLN A 66 -6.28 -22.77 -4.17
C GLN A 66 -6.97 -22.15 -2.94
N ARG A 67 -8.15 -21.53 -3.11
CA ARG A 67 -8.96 -21.02 -1.99
C ARG A 67 -9.47 -22.10 -1.03
N ALA A 68 -9.56 -23.34 -1.50
CA ALA A 68 -9.94 -24.47 -0.67
C ALA A 68 -8.76 -25.03 0.16
N ASP A 69 -7.52 -24.59 -0.10
CA ASP A 69 -6.32 -25.01 0.60
C ASP A 69 -5.75 -23.87 1.46
N PRO A 70 -5.94 -23.90 2.80
CA PRO A 70 -5.39 -22.88 3.70
C PRO A 70 -3.86 -22.78 3.70
N ALA A 71 -3.14 -23.81 3.24
CA ALA A 71 -1.69 -23.74 3.10
C ALA A 71 -1.24 -22.91 1.88
N ILE A 72 -2.18 -22.57 0.99
CA ILE A 72 -1.96 -21.70 -0.18
C ILE A 72 -2.61 -20.35 0.06
N SER A 73 -3.91 -20.30 0.38
CA SER A 73 -4.66 -19.04 0.46
C SER A 73 -4.87 -18.51 1.87
N GLY A 74 -4.30 -19.15 2.90
CA GLY A 74 -4.39 -18.67 4.28
C GLY A 74 -3.58 -17.39 4.48
N TRP A 75 -4.00 -16.51 5.40
CA TRP A 75 -3.32 -15.22 5.62
C TRP A 75 -1.84 -15.34 6.01
N ASP A 76 -1.45 -16.43 6.66
CA ASP A 76 -0.06 -16.72 7.04
C ASP A 76 0.68 -17.59 6.02
N ALA A 77 0.05 -17.94 4.89
CA ALA A 77 0.66 -18.74 3.83
C ALA A 77 1.54 -17.86 2.93
N ASP A 78 2.58 -18.48 2.37
CA ASP A 78 3.56 -17.92 1.45
C ASP A 78 3.72 -18.92 0.27
N PRO A 79 2.82 -18.85 -0.73
CA PRO A 79 2.74 -19.88 -1.76
C PRO A 79 3.85 -19.77 -2.82
N ASP A 80 4.44 -18.60 -3.00
CA ASP A 80 5.51 -18.30 -3.95
C ASP A 80 6.91 -18.27 -3.31
N SER A 81 6.99 -18.38 -1.98
CA SER A 81 8.19 -18.61 -1.18
C SER A 81 9.18 -17.44 -1.18
N ASP A 82 8.68 -16.22 -1.13
CA ASP A 82 9.50 -15.00 -1.06
C ASP A 82 9.61 -14.39 0.37
N ASN A 83 9.04 -15.08 1.36
CA ASN A 83 8.88 -14.68 2.76
C ASN A 83 7.87 -13.55 2.98
N LEU A 84 6.95 -13.31 2.06
CA LEU A 84 5.79 -12.47 2.28
C LEU A 84 4.56 -13.36 2.46
N SER A 85 3.89 -13.19 3.59
CA SER A 85 2.61 -13.85 3.81
C SER A 85 1.51 -13.21 2.96
N ASN A 86 0.44 -13.94 2.66
CA ASN A 86 -0.72 -13.39 1.96
C ASN A 86 -1.29 -12.12 2.61
N LEU A 87 -1.17 -11.95 3.93
CA LEU A 87 -1.55 -10.71 4.62
C LEU A 87 -0.64 -9.54 4.25
N GLU A 88 0.67 -9.78 4.17
CA GLU A 88 1.64 -8.80 3.74
C GLU A 88 1.45 -8.47 2.26
N GLU A 89 1.24 -9.47 1.42
CA GLU A 89 0.90 -9.31 0.00
C GLU A 89 -0.34 -8.42 -0.21
N PHE A 90 -1.42 -8.71 0.52
CA PHE A 90 -2.64 -7.90 0.51
C PHE A 90 -2.38 -6.46 0.95
N ALA A 91 -1.56 -6.26 1.98
CA ALA A 91 -1.25 -4.94 2.50
C ALA A 91 -0.33 -4.15 1.57
N PHE A 92 0.65 -4.79 0.95
CA PHE A 92 1.63 -4.11 0.11
C PHE A 92 1.19 -4.03 -1.36
N GLY A 93 0.16 -4.78 -1.76
CA GLY A 93 -0.38 -4.81 -3.10
C GLY A 93 0.51 -5.58 -4.07
N ALA A 94 1.17 -6.62 -3.56
CA ALA A 94 2.01 -7.54 -4.33
C ALA A 94 1.20 -8.77 -4.79
N ASP A 95 1.82 -9.63 -5.61
CA ASP A 95 1.18 -10.84 -6.15
C ASP A 95 1.55 -12.08 -5.32
N PRO A 96 0.60 -12.71 -4.61
CA PRO A 96 0.90 -13.86 -3.76
C PRO A 96 1.36 -15.11 -4.54
N LEU A 97 1.28 -15.09 -5.87
CA LEU A 97 1.71 -16.20 -6.72
C LEU A 97 3.00 -15.88 -7.49
N ALA A 98 3.64 -14.73 -7.23
CA ALA A 98 4.85 -14.32 -7.92
C ALA A 98 5.80 -13.54 -6.99
N SER A 99 7.00 -14.10 -6.81
CA SER A 99 8.01 -13.53 -5.92
C SER A 99 8.27 -12.04 -6.19
N ASP A 100 8.05 -11.24 -5.15
CA ASP A 100 8.08 -9.79 -5.18
C ASP A 100 9.02 -9.23 -4.09
N THR A 101 9.13 -7.90 -4.03
CA THR A 101 9.85 -7.23 -2.95
C THR A 101 9.16 -5.92 -2.62
N VAL A 102 8.62 -5.84 -1.40
CA VAL A 102 7.74 -4.74 -0.99
C VAL A 102 8.49 -3.57 -0.32
N CYS A 103 9.68 -3.81 0.23
CA CYS A 103 10.53 -2.78 0.81
C CYS A 103 11.83 -2.66 0.02
N VAL A 104 12.03 -1.53 -0.64
CA VAL A 104 12.97 -1.43 -1.78
C VAL A 104 14.06 -0.37 -1.61
N GLU A 105 13.83 0.66 -0.80
CA GLU A 105 14.82 1.71 -0.56
C GLU A 105 15.23 1.69 0.90
N VAL A 106 16.50 1.39 1.15
CA VAL A 106 17.11 1.39 2.48
C VAL A 106 18.35 2.27 2.43
N GLU A 107 18.36 3.35 3.20
CA GLU A 107 19.45 4.33 3.19
C GLU A 107 19.79 4.83 4.59
N SER A 108 20.97 5.43 4.73
CA SER A 108 21.38 6.14 5.94
C SER A 108 21.24 7.64 5.72
N VAL A 109 20.24 8.25 6.35
CA VAL A 109 19.98 9.69 6.30
C VAL A 109 20.42 10.32 7.61
N GLU A 110 21.40 11.22 7.55
CA GLU A 110 21.98 11.90 8.73
C GLU A 110 22.49 10.95 9.82
N GLY A 111 22.90 9.73 9.43
CA GLY A 111 23.38 8.71 10.35
C GLY A 111 22.27 7.85 10.98
N PHE A 112 21.05 7.90 10.46
CA PHE A 112 19.93 7.06 10.89
C PHE A 112 19.44 6.19 9.75
N LEU A 113 18.96 4.99 10.06
CA LEU A 113 18.34 4.11 9.06
C LEU A 113 17.00 4.69 8.62
N GLN A 114 16.79 4.80 7.32
CA GLN A 114 15.51 5.09 6.70
C GLN A 114 15.19 3.98 5.70
N PHE A 115 13.93 3.53 5.69
CA PHE A 115 13.47 2.53 4.74
C PHE A 115 12.08 2.85 4.20
N ARG A 116 11.89 2.57 2.91
CA ARG A 116 10.63 2.77 2.19
C ARG A 116 10.02 1.43 1.81
N CYS A 117 8.77 1.25 2.19
CA CYS A 117 7.94 0.11 1.79
C CYS A 117 6.77 0.59 0.93
N LEU A 118 6.37 -0.24 -0.02
CA LEU A 118 5.14 -0.08 -0.79
C LEU A 118 3.93 -0.13 0.14
N ARG A 119 2.76 0.21 -0.40
CA ARG A 119 1.48 0.11 0.30
C ARG A 119 0.37 -0.02 -0.74
N ALA A 120 -0.56 -0.94 -0.52
CA ALA A 120 -1.79 -1.02 -1.27
C ALA A 120 -2.73 0.14 -0.91
N ARG A 121 -3.41 0.64 -1.94
CA ARG A 121 -4.44 1.66 -1.78
C ARG A 121 -5.74 1.01 -1.32
N ALA A 122 -6.49 1.73 -0.49
CA ALA A 122 -7.84 1.34 -0.07
C ALA A 122 -7.92 -0.10 0.49
N VAL A 123 -6.98 -0.49 1.35
CA VAL A 123 -7.03 -1.75 2.13
C VAL A 123 -7.20 -1.42 3.62
N ALA A 124 -7.96 -2.25 4.34
CA ALA A 124 -8.24 -2.10 5.77
C ALA A 124 -7.18 -2.80 6.63
N VAL A 125 -5.96 -2.27 6.64
CA VAL A 125 -4.85 -2.79 7.44
C VAL A 125 -4.09 -1.69 8.17
N LEU A 126 -3.51 -2.04 9.30
CA LEU A 126 -2.61 -1.21 10.09
C LEU A 126 -1.16 -1.59 9.81
N TYR A 127 -0.30 -0.59 9.66
CA TYR A 127 1.14 -0.76 9.42
C TYR A 127 1.95 -0.30 10.63
N HIS A 128 2.81 -1.18 11.11
CA HIS A 128 3.68 -0.95 12.25
C HIS A 128 5.13 -1.05 11.79
N GLY A 129 5.81 0.08 11.71
CA GLY A 129 7.27 0.07 11.53
C GLY A 129 7.93 -0.61 12.71
N GLN A 130 8.93 -1.44 12.43
CA GLN A 130 9.74 -2.11 13.44
C GLN A 130 11.22 -2.01 13.08
N VAL A 131 12.08 -1.89 14.08
CA VAL A 131 13.53 -1.80 13.91
C VAL A 131 14.25 -2.79 14.80
N SER A 132 15.45 -3.21 14.40
CA SER A 132 16.26 -4.18 15.13
C SER A 132 17.75 -3.89 15.00
N SER A 133 18.54 -4.41 15.94
CA SER A 133 20.01 -4.45 15.85
C SER A 133 20.59 -5.85 15.64
N ASP A 134 19.78 -6.90 15.78
CA ASP A 134 20.24 -8.28 15.83
C ASP A 134 19.39 -9.27 15.01
N LEU A 135 18.32 -8.78 14.35
CA LEU A 135 17.31 -9.56 13.62
C LEU A 135 16.49 -10.52 14.51
N VAL A 136 16.65 -10.47 15.83
CA VAL A 136 15.96 -11.34 16.79
C VAL A 136 14.97 -10.51 17.60
N ALA A 137 15.42 -9.44 18.24
CA ALA A 137 14.57 -8.50 18.96
C ALA A 137 14.13 -7.37 18.04
N TRP A 138 12.82 -7.13 17.99
CA TRP A 138 12.22 -6.09 17.15
C TRP A 138 11.51 -5.07 18.04
N ASP A 139 11.97 -3.83 17.97
CA ASP A 139 11.40 -2.69 18.69
C ASP A 139 10.40 -1.95 17.80
N GLU A 140 9.29 -1.50 18.38
CA GLU A 140 8.22 -0.80 17.67
C GLU A 140 7.67 0.38 18.47
N GLY A 141 7.01 1.31 17.77
CA GLY A 141 6.40 2.51 18.36
C GLY A 141 7.29 3.75 18.33
N GLY A 142 6.68 4.90 18.63
CA GLY A 142 7.26 6.23 18.40
C GLY A 142 8.52 6.59 19.19
N SER A 143 8.96 5.73 20.11
CA SER A 143 10.26 5.88 20.80
C SER A 143 11.42 5.23 20.06
N PHE A 144 11.14 4.33 19.11
CA PHE A 144 12.15 3.55 18.37
C PHE A 144 12.13 3.85 16.88
N VAL A 145 10.95 4.09 16.31
CA VAL A 145 10.76 4.29 14.88
C VAL A 145 9.65 5.31 14.65
N THR A 146 9.85 6.19 13.66
CA THR A 146 8.87 7.19 13.26
C THR A 146 8.45 6.98 11.80
N LEU A 147 7.19 7.30 11.49
CA LEU A 147 6.70 7.38 10.12
C LEU A 147 6.97 8.79 9.60
N GLU A 148 8.00 8.93 8.76
CA GLU A 148 8.43 10.22 8.17
C GLU A 148 7.46 10.69 7.08
N SER A 149 6.96 9.74 6.28
CA SER A 149 6.03 10.04 5.19
C SER A 149 5.05 8.90 4.96
N ALA A 150 3.81 9.28 4.65
CA ALA A 150 2.73 8.37 4.27
C ALA A 150 2.11 8.86 2.97
N SER A 151 2.55 8.27 1.85
CA SER A 151 1.94 8.49 0.55
C SER A 151 0.92 7.39 0.25
N PRO A 152 0.05 7.56 -0.77
CA PRO A 152 -0.91 6.54 -1.13
C PRO A 152 -0.29 5.19 -1.56
N ASP A 153 0.93 5.19 -2.09
CA ASP A 153 1.60 3.98 -2.62
C ASP A 153 2.77 3.49 -1.77
N ALA A 154 3.12 4.23 -0.71
CA ALA A 154 4.29 3.91 0.09
C ALA A 154 4.35 4.61 1.44
N LEU A 155 5.03 3.95 2.36
CA LEU A 155 5.35 4.41 3.70
C LEU A 155 6.87 4.53 3.85
N VAL A 156 7.33 5.61 4.47
CA VAL A 156 8.75 5.83 4.79
C VAL A 156 8.91 5.87 6.29
N TYR A 157 9.69 4.95 6.82
CA TYR A 157 10.00 4.85 8.24
C TYR A 157 11.45 5.23 8.50
N ARG A 158 11.70 5.85 9.66
CA ARG A 158 13.04 6.19 10.15
C ARG A 158 13.25 5.62 11.54
N ASP A 159 14.37 4.92 11.71
CA ASP A 159 14.88 4.48 13.00
C ASP A 159 15.37 5.69 13.81
N LEU A 160 15.01 5.76 15.08
CA LEU A 160 15.41 6.84 16.00
C LEU A 160 16.75 6.55 16.70
N THR A 161 17.31 5.36 16.49
CA THR A 161 18.65 5.00 16.98
C THR A 161 19.69 5.30 15.91
N PRO A 162 20.73 6.12 16.20
CA PRO A 162 21.77 6.42 15.24
C PRO A 162 22.65 5.20 14.95
N ILE A 163 23.03 5.06 13.69
CA ILE A 163 24.05 4.13 13.24
C ILE A 163 25.40 4.67 13.69
N THR A 164 26.08 3.92 14.55
CA THR A 164 27.39 4.30 15.10
C THR A 164 28.36 3.14 14.99
N SER A 165 29.66 3.38 15.23
CA SER A 165 30.63 2.28 15.30
C SER A 165 30.34 1.27 16.43
N ALA A 166 29.65 1.69 17.49
CA ALA A 166 29.21 0.83 18.58
C ALA A 166 27.90 0.08 18.28
N ASN A 167 27.09 0.60 17.35
CA ASN A 167 25.84 0.00 16.89
C ASN A 167 25.74 0.10 15.36
N PRO A 168 26.56 -0.66 14.62
CA PRO A 168 26.73 -0.47 13.18
C PRO A 168 25.61 -1.13 12.36
N ALA A 169 24.93 -2.13 12.93
CA ALA A 169 23.89 -2.90 12.24
C ALA A 169 22.51 -2.44 12.71
N ARG A 170 21.74 -1.86 11.79
CA ARG A 170 20.34 -1.49 12.00
C ARG A 170 19.52 -2.13 10.88
N PHE A 171 18.39 -2.70 11.25
CA PHE A 171 17.45 -3.38 10.34
C PHE A 171 16.06 -2.79 10.53
N GLY A 172 15.28 -2.75 9.46
CA GLY A 172 13.90 -2.28 9.45
C GLY A 172 12.98 -3.31 8.81
N ARG A 173 11.76 -3.42 9.31
CA ARG A 173 10.66 -4.15 8.66
C ARG A 173 9.33 -3.47 9.00
N VAL A 174 8.27 -3.92 8.36
CA VAL A 174 6.91 -3.47 8.65
C VAL A 174 6.07 -4.68 9.04
N ARG A 175 5.45 -4.64 10.22
CA ARG A 175 4.44 -5.61 10.63
C ARG A 175 3.06 -5.10 10.22
N VAL A 176 2.24 -5.98 9.69
CA VAL A 176 0.87 -5.67 9.27
C VAL A 176 -0.13 -6.30 10.24
N GLU A 177 -1.25 -5.63 10.47
CA GLU A 177 -2.39 -6.15 11.22
C GLU A 177 -3.70 -5.83 10.48
N LEU A 178 -4.62 -6.80 10.38
CA LEU A 178 -5.95 -6.54 9.84
C LEU A 178 -6.70 -5.56 10.75
N GLN A 179 -7.34 -4.56 10.16
CA GLN A 179 -8.21 -3.67 10.93
C GLN A 179 -9.52 -4.42 11.26
N PRO A 180 -9.96 -4.44 12.53
CA PRO A 180 -11.20 -5.14 12.94
C PRO A 180 -12.48 -4.49 12.42
#